data_AF-A0A7J9XY33-F1
#
_entry.id   AF-A0A7J9XY33-F1
#
_cell.length_a   1.000
_cell.length_b   1.000
_cell.length_c   1.000
_cell.angle_alpha   90.00
_cell.angle_beta   90.00
_cell.angle_gamma   90.00
#
_symmetry.space_group_name_H-M   'P 1'
#
loop_
_entity.id
_entity.type
_entity.pdbx_description
1 polymer ?
#
loop_
_entity_poly.entity_id
_entity_poly.type
_entity_poly.pdbx_seq_one_letter_code
_entity_poly.pdbx_strand_id
1 'polypeptide(L)'
;LMKITTRCGDAAVAGLNEALLARAAEQKLLRTHKVRADTTVVPSNVSYPTDSGLLAKAVGKIARTVTRVKAAGGARRTRSRDRRRAAGRRARSIAGKLKLRGAAQRDEAQATVRRITGELAGLAEAAMDDADAVIRNARRALRKATGQTKGQLRRAIDELEVTLQRTAQMVGQTRSRLAGVMPESSTRLVSLHDPDARPI
;
A
#
# COMPACT_ATOMS: atom_id res chain seq x y z
N LEU A 1 8.47 -30.98 25.62
CA LEU A 1 8.27 -32.22 24.84
C LEU A 1 9.59 -32.88 24.43
N MET A 2 10.59 -32.15 23.87
CA MET A 2 11.89 -32.71 23.42
C MET A 2 12.52 -33.78 24.33
N LYS A 3 12.65 -33.55 25.65
CA LYS A 3 13.35 -34.49 26.56
C LYS A 3 12.66 -35.85 26.74
N ILE A 4 11.32 -35.90 26.71
CA ILE A 4 10.56 -37.15 26.86
C ILE A 4 10.57 -37.94 25.56
N THR A 5 10.49 -37.23 24.44
CA THR A 5 10.48 -37.80 23.11
C THR A 5 11.84 -38.43 22.76
N THR A 6 12.95 -37.81 23.15
CA THR A 6 14.29 -38.40 22.99
C THR A 6 14.48 -39.67 23.82
N ARG A 7 13.81 -39.79 24.98
CA ARG A 7 13.97 -40.93 25.90
C ARG A 7 13.04 -42.11 25.58
N CYS A 8 11.82 -41.83 25.12
CA CYS A 8 10.78 -42.84 24.88
C CYS A 8 10.51 -43.11 23.39
N GLY A 9 11.05 -42.30 22.49
CA GLY A 9 10.82 -42.38 21.05
C GLY A 9 9.54 -41.71 20.59
N ASP A 10 9.55 -41.15 19.37
CA ASP A 10 8.42 -40.43 18.77
C ASP A 10 7.15 -41.29 18.71
N ALA A 11 7.28 -42.56 18.31
CA ALA A 11 6.15 -43.48 18.16
C ALA A 11 5.40 -43.73 19.48
N ALA A 12 6.13 -43.90 20.59
CA ALA A 12 5.52 -44.13 21.90
C ALA A 12 4.80 -42.86 22.41
N VAL A 13 5.41 -41.69 22.21
CA VAL A 13 4.79 -40.41 22.61
C VAL A 13 3.55 -40.11 21.75
N ALA A 14 3.61 -40.39 20.44
CA ALA A 14 2.45 -40.25 19.55
C ALA A 14 1.30 -41.16 19.97
N GLY A 15 1.58 -42.45 20.24
CA GLY A 15 0.56 -43.41 20.68
C GLY A 15 -0.08 -43.03 22.02
N LEU A 16 0.71 -42.52 22.98
CA LEU A 16 0.18 -41.99 24.23
C LEU A 16 -0.71 -40.76 24.01
N ASN A 17 -0.34 -39.87 23.08
CA ASN A 17 -1.14 -38.71 22.75
C ASN A 17 -2.46 -39.09 22.07
N GLU A 18 -2.46 -40.08 21.18
CA GLU A 18 -3.69 -40.63 20.60
C GLU A 18 -4.59 -41.27 21.65
N ALA A 19 -4.04 -42.07 22.56
CA ALA A 19 -4.80 -42.68 23.64
C ALA A 19 -5.40 -41.62 24.59
N LEU A 20 -4.65 -40.55 24.89
CA LEU A 20 -5.13 -39.42 25.68
C LEU A 20 -6.29 -38.71 24.97
N LEU A 21 -6.17 -38.44 23.67
CA LEU A 21 -7.21 -37.79 22.88
C LEU A 21 -8.47 -38.67 22.80
N ALA A 22 -8.33 -39.99 22.62
CA ALA A 22 -9.45 -40.91 22.65
C ALA A 22 -10.20 -40.88 23.99
N ARG A 23 -9.47 -40.91 25.12
CA ARG A 23 -10.08 -40.80 26.45
C ARG A 23 -10.74 -39.44 26.69
N ALA A 24 -10.13 -38.35 26.24
CA ALA A 24 -10.72 -37.02 26.33
C ALA A 24 -11.99 -36.87 25.47
N ALA A 25 -12.05 -37.56 24.33
CA ALA A 25 -13.25 -37.65 23.50
C ALA A 25 -14.37 -38.43 24.20
N GLU A 26 -14.07 -39.62 24.75
CA GLU A 26 -15.02 -40.45 25.52
C GLU A 26 -15.63 -39.67 26.69
N GLN A 27 -14.79 -38.94 27.44
CA GLN A 27 -15.22 -38.11 28.57
C GLN A 27 -15.90 -36.80 28.14
N LYS A 28 -16.11 -36.57 26.83
CA LYS A 28 -16.74 -35.38 26.25
C LYS A 28 -16.03 -34.06 26.65
N LEU A 29 -14.73 -34.13 26.92
CA LEU A 29 -13.90 -32.97 27.28
C LEU A 29 -13.43 -32.21 26.04
N LEU A 30 -13.38 -32.88 24.87
CA LEU A 30 -13.01 -32.26 23.60
C LEU A 30 -14.21 -31.54 22.97
N ARG A 31 -14.16 -30.20 22.95
CA ARG A 31 -15.14 -29.37 22.21
C ARG A 31 -14.63 -29.11 20.80
N THR A 32 -14.77 -30.08 19.89
CA THR A 32 -14.30 -29.98 18.49
C THR A 32 -15.06 -28.97 17.63
N HIS A 33 -16.24 -28.53 18.07
CA HIS A 33 -17.09 -27.55 17.38
C HIS A 33 -16.80 -26.09 17.77
N LYS A 34 -15.90 -25.85 18.75
CA LYS A 34 -15.56 -24.50 19.22
C LYS A 34 -14.04 -24.33 19.21
N VAL A 35 -13.56 -23.63 18.19
CA VAL A 35 -12.19 -23.10 18.17
C VAL A 35 -12.23 -21.76 18.90
N ARG A 36 -11.51 -21.64 20.02
CA ARG A 36 -11.22 -20.35 20.63
C ARG A 36 -9.95 -19.80 19.98
N ALA A 37 -10.12 -18.87 19.05
CA ALA A 37 -9.02 -18.15 18.44
C ALA A 37 -8.94 -16.76 19.07
N ASP A 38 -7.87 -16.46 19.79
CA ASP A 38 -7.60 -15.12 20.30
C ASP A 38 -7.05 -14.26 19.13
N THR A 39 -7.93 -13.77 18.25
CA THR A 39 -7.53 -12.88 17.16
C THR A 39 -7.74 -11.42 17.56
N THR A 40 -6.65 -10.66 17.67
CA THR A 40 -6.74 -9.19 17.70
C THR A 40 -6.84 -8.69 16.25
N VAL A 41 -8.02 -8.26 15.82
CA VAL A 41 -8.20 -7.59 14.53
C VAL A 41 -7.86 -6.12 14.70
N VAL A 42 -6.76 -5.68 14.09
CA VAL A 42 -6.40 -4.26 13.99
C VAL A 42 -6.83 -3.78 12.60
N PRO A 43 -7.56 -2.67 12.46
CA PRO A 43 -7.90 -2.14 11.14
C PRO A 43 -6.61 -1.81 10.39
N SER A 44 -6.47 -2.34 9.17
CA SER A 44 -5.38 -1.95 8.27
C SER A 44 -5.43 -0.45 8.00
N ASN A 45 -4.27 0.15 7.71
CA ASN A 45 -4.19 1.61 7.43
C ASN A 45 -4.72 1.93 6.03
N VAL A 46 -6.03 1.75 5.85
CA VAL A 46 -6.78 1.92 4.61
C VAL A 46 -8.06 2.71 4.92
N SER A 47 -8.37 3.68 4.08
CA SER A 47 -9.71 4.26 3.96
C SER A 47 -10.29 3.79 2.63
N TYR A 48 -11.62 3.76 2.48
CA TYR A 48 -12.31 3.20 1.30
C TYR A 48 -11.53 3.50 0.00
N PRO A 49 -10.87 2.48 -0.59
CA PRO A 49 -9.78 2.71 -1.52
C PRO A 49 -10.32 3.01 -2.92
N THR A 50 -10.59 4.29 -3.16
CA THR A 50 -10.81 4.82 -4.49
C THR A 50 -9.46 5.13 -5.14
N ASP A 51 -9.29 4.66 -6.37
CA ASP A 51 -8.07 4.86 -7.16
C ASP A 51 -7.73 6.37 -7.27
N SER A 52 -8.73 7.23 -7.43
CA SER A 52 -8.56 8.69 -7.48
C SER A 52 -8.03 9.29 -6.18
N GLY A 53 -8.57 8.90 -5.03
CA GLY A 53 -8.08 9.35 -3.71
C GLY A 53 -6.68 8.85 -3.42
N LEU A 54 -6.40 7.61 -3.80
CA LEU A 54 -5.12 6.94 -3.69
C LEU A 54 -4.02 7.63 -4.52
N LEU A 55 -4.28 7.91 -5.80
CA LEU A 55 -3.36 8.65 -6.68
C LEU A 55 -3.10 10.08 -6.18
N ALA A 56 -4.13 10.77 -5.70
CA ALA A 56 -3.95 12.12 -5.14
C ALA A 56 -3.07 12.12 -3.87
N LYS A 57 -3.23 11.12 -2.99
CA LYS A 57 -2.36 10.91 -1.83
C LYS A 57 -0.92 10.58 -2.27
N ALA A 58 -0.74 9.77 -3.32
CA ALA A 58 0.56 9.41 -3.86
C ALA A 58 1.33 10.65 -4.34
N VAL A 59 0.70 11.48 -5.19
CA VAL A 59 1.26 12.77 -5.62
C VAL A 59 1.63 13.65 -4.43
N GLY A 60 0.77 13.69 -3.40
CA GLY A 60 1.01 14.39 -2.15
C GLY A 60 2.22 13.90 -1.36
N LYS A 61 2.42 12.58 -1.31
CA LYS A 61 3.56 11.96 -0.62
C LYS A 61 4.86 12.18 -1.39
N ILE A 62 4.86 11.98 -2.71
CA ILE A 62 6.01 12.25 -3.58
C ILE A 62 6.50 13.69 -3.40
N ALA A 63 5.62 14.68 -3.53
CA ALA A 63 6.00 16.09 -3.42
C ALA A 63 6.59 16.44 -2.04
N ARG A 64 5.99 15.94 -0.95
CA ARG A 64 6.52 16.15 0.42
C ARG A 64 7.89 15.51 0.60
N THR A 65 8.07 14.29 0.11
CA THR A 65 9.35 13.59 0.22
C THR A 65 10.44 14.25 -0.62
N VAL A 66 10.12 14.70 -1.84
CA VAL A 66 11.04 15.50 -2.67
C VAL A 66 11.49 16.78 -1.94
N THR A 67 10.57 17.49 -1.27
CA THR A 67 10.93 18.65 -0.45
C THR A 67 11.90 18.29 0.69
N ARG A 68 11.69 17.16 1.38
CA ARG A 68 12.61 16.69 2.43
C ARG A 68 13.98 16.31 1.88
N VAL A 69 14.04 15.64 0.73
CA VAL A 69 15.31 15.33 0.04
C VAL A 69 16.08 16.62 -0.26
N LYS A 70 15.41 17.65 -0.77
CA LYS A 70 16.00 18.97 -1.07
C LYS A 70 16.46 19.70 0.18
N ALA A 71 15.65 19.68 1.25
CA ALA A 71 16.02 20.27 2.53
C ALA A 71 17.29 19.63 3.12
N ALA A 72 17.41 18.30 3.02
CA ALA A 72 18.58 17.54 3.45
C ALA A 72 19.82 17.71 2.55
N GLY A 73 19.80 18.62 1.56
CA GLY A 73 20.93 18.90 0.68
C GLY A 73 20.96 18.10 -0.62
N GLY A 74 20.03 17.17 -0.82
CA GLY A 74 19.95 16.36 -2.04
C GLY A 74 19.32 17.12 -3.20
N ALA A 75 19.92 17.04 -4.40
CA ALA A 75 19.27 17.45 -5.64
C ALA A 75 18.65 18.88 -5.66
N ARG A 76 19.20 19.83 -4.88
CA ARG A 76 18.63 21.18 -4.66
C ARG A 76 18.26 21.93 -5.95
N ARG A 77 19.07 21.79 -7.00
CA ARG A 77 18.88 22.43 -8.31
C ARG A 77 18.00 21.63 -9.29
N THR A 78 17.60 20.41 -8.93
CA THR A 78 16.76 19.57 -9.80
C THR A 78 15.34 20.11 -9.80
N ARG A 79 14.79 20.43 -10.97
CA ARG A 79 13.42 20.91 -11.09
C ARG A 79 12.45 19.78 -10.72
N SER A 80 11.42 20.12 -9.94
CA SER A 80 10.33 19.21 -9.60
C SER A 80 9.08 20.06 -9.40
N ARG A 81 8.05 19.87 -10.23
CA ARG A 81 6.83 20.68 -10.16
C ARG A 81 5.91 20.18 -9.05
N ASP A 82 5.44 21.08 -8.19
CA ASP A 82 4.42 20.75 -7.19
C ASP A 82 3.06 20.53 -7.86
N ARG A 83 2.67 19.26 -8.00
CA ARG A 83 1.39 18.83 -8.62
C ARG A 83 0.27 18.63 -7.59
N ARG A 84 0.49 18.88 -6.30
CA ARG A 84 -0.49 18.61 -5.23
C ARG A 84 -1.81 19.34 -5.43
N ARG A 85 -1.75 20.63 -5.81
CA ARG A 85 -2.95 21.43 -6.06
C ARG A 85 -3.76 20.87 -7.24
N ALA A 86 -3.07 20.46 -8.30
CA ALA A 86 -3.69 19.90 -9.49
C ALA A 86 -4.36 18.55 -9.21
N ALA A 87 -3.70 17.67 -8.46
CA ALA A 87 -4.26 16.38 -8.05
C ALA A 87 -5.43 16.55 -7.07
N GLY A 88 -5.27 17.41 -6.05
CA GLY A 88 -6.32 17.67 -5.06
C GLY A 88 -7.58 18.30 -5.66
N ARG A 89 -7.47 19.11 -6.73
CA ARG A 89 -8.65 19.63 -7.46
C ARG A 89 -9.40 18.51 -8.20
N ARG A 90 -8.68 17.64 -8.91
CA ARG A 90 -9.26 16.52 -9.67
C ARG A 90 -9.92 15.48 -8.77
N ALA A 91 -9.29 15.12 -7.65
CA ALA A 91 -9.90 14.21 -6.69
C ALA A 91 -11.20 14.78 -6.10
N ARG A 92 -11.24 16.08 -5.78
CA ARG A 92 -12.47 16.74 -5.28
C ARG A 92 -13.56 16.86 -6.34
N SER A 93 -13.21 17.09 -7.62
CA SER A 93 -14.22 17.17 -8.68
C SER A 93 -14.94 15.84 -8.93
N ILE A 94 -14.32 14.69 -8.62
CA ILE A 94 -14.98 13.38 -8.66
C ILE A 94 -16.09 13.28 -7.60
N ALA A 95 -15.83 13.71 -6.36
CA ALA A 95 -16.81 13.62 -5.28
C ALA A 95 -18.12 14.40 -5.58
N GLY A 96 -18.02 15.49 -6.35
CA GLY A 96 -19.19 16.26 -6.78
C GLY A 96 -20.04 15.59 -7.86
N LYS A 97 -19.48 14.65 -8.63
CA LYS A 97 -20.15 14.02 -9.79
C LYS A 97 -20.89 12.73 -9.46
N LEU A 98 -20.61 12.10 -8.31
CA LEU A 98 -21.23 10.84 -7.88
C LEU A 98 -22.65 11.01 -7.29
N LYS A 99 -23.20 12.23 -7.21
CA LYS A 99 -24.49 12.52 -6.58
C LYS A 99 -25.71 12.48 -7.53
N LEU A 100 -25.56 12.01 -8.77
CA LEU A 100 -26.61 12.10 -9.81
C LEU A 100 -27.58 10.90 -9.80
N ARG A 101 -28.88 11.16 -9.99
CA ARG A 101 -29.96 10.19 -9.73
C ARG A 101 -30.51 9.45 -10.97
N GLY A 102 -30.40 9.97 -12.20
CA GLY A 102 -30.90 9.34 -13.44
C GLY A 102 -29.90 8.41 -14.16
N ALA A 103 -30.38 7.36 -14.86
CA ALA A 103 -29.52 6.35 -15.51
C ALA A 103 -28.55 6.92 -16.56
N ALA A 104 -29.04 7.69 -17.53
CA ALA A 104 -28.18 8.36 -18.53
C ALA A 104 -27.17 9.33 -17.88
N GLN A 105 -27.59 10.03 -16.82
CA GLN A 105 -26.72 10.92 -16.05
C GLN A 105 -25.65 10.15 -15.25
N ARG A 106 -25.91 8.90 -14.86
CA ARG A 106 -24.93 8.03 -14.20
C ARG A 106 -23.86 7.56 -15.16
N ASP A 107 -24.21 7.20 -16.40
CA ASP A 107 -23.23 6.78 -17.39
C ASP A 107 -22.28 7.93 -17.77
N GLU A 108 -22.83 9.14 -17.98
CA GLU A 108 -22.04 10.35 -18.22
C GLU A 108 -21.16 10.70 -17.00
N ALA A 109 -21.70 10.58 -15.79
CA ALA A 109 -20.94 10.77 -14.56
C ALA A 109 -19.80 9.76 -14.45
N GLN A 110 -20.06 8.48 -14.76
CA GLN A 110 -19.07 7.42 -14.70
C GLN A 110 -17.97 7.62 -15.74
N ALA A 111 -18.30 8.02 -16.97
CA ALA A 111 -17.35 8.40 -18.00
C ALA A 111 -16.47 9.58 -17.56
N THR A 112 -17.09 10.59 -16.94
CA THR A 112 -16.37 11.75 -16.38
C THR A 112 -15.42 11.33 -15.25
N VAL A 113 -15.86 10.45 -14.35
CA VAL A 113 -15.03 9.92 -13.26
C VAL A 113 -13.85 9.14 -13.82
N ARG A 114 -14.06 8.27 -14.82
CA ARG A 114 -12.99 7.53 -15.51
C ARG A 114 -11.96 8.48 -16.14
N ARG A 115 -12.42 9.51 -16.86
CA ARG A 115 -11.53 10.53 -17.45
C ARG A 115 -10.68 11.24 -16.40
N ILE A 116 -11.30 11.76 -15.34
CA ILE A 116 -10.57 12.48 -14.27
C ILE A 116 -9.59 11.54 -13.55
N THR A 117 -9.96 10.27 -13.40
CA THR A 117 -9.08 9.24 -12.82
C THR A 117 -7.87 8.98 -13.70
N GLY A 118 -8.05 8.94 -15.03
CA GLY A 118 -6.95 8.88 -15.99
C GLY A 118 -6.03 10.11 -15.94
N GLU A 119 -6.59 11.30 -15.78
CA GLU A 119 -5.78 12.51 -15.58
C GLU A 119 -4.98 12.49 -14.26
N LEU A 120 -5.55 11.93 -13.19
CA LEU A 120 -4.84 11.74 -11.93
C LEU A 120 -3.68 10.76 -12.07
N ALA A 121 -3.86 9.69 -12.84
CA ALA A 121 -2.78 8.75 -13.17
C ALA A 121 -1.65 9.47 -13.93
N GLY A 122 -1.98 10.28 -14.93
CA GLY A 122 -0.99 11.10 -15.65
C GLY A 122 -0.24 12.11 -14.76
N LEU A 123 -0.92 12.71 -13.77
CA LEU A 123 -0.24 13.56 -12.78
C LEU A 123 0.70 12.78 -11.87
N ALA A 124 0.35 11.54 -11.53
CA ALA A 124 1.20 10.66 -10.73
C ALA A 124 2.44 10.24 -11.52
N GLU A 125 2.28 9.79 -12.76
CA GLU A 125 3.38 9.47 -13.69
C GLU A 125 4.34 10.66 -13.83
N ALA A 126 3.83 11.86 -14.15
CA ALA A 126 4.69 13.04 -14.26
C ALA A 126 5.35 13.47 -12.93
N ALA A 127 4.76 13.12 -11.78
CA ALA A 127 5.40 13.35 -10.48
C ALA A 127 6.51 12.31 -10.21
N MET A 128 6.33 11.07 -10.70
CA MET A 128 7.34 10.02 -10.61
C MET A 128 8.56 10.37 -11.46
N ASP A 129 8.38 10.85 -12.70
CA ASP A 129 9.49 11.26 -13.58
C ASP A 129 10.38 12.35 -12.94
N ASP A 130 9.74 13.38 -12.37
CA ASP A 130 10.44 14.45 -11.64
C ASP A 130 11.19 13.88 -10.41
N ALA A 131 10.57 12.94 -9.69
CA ALA A 131 11.13 12.33 -8.50
C ALA A 131 12.31 11.39 -8.81
N ASP A 132 12.28 10.67 -9.93
CA ASP A 132 13.40 9.85 -10.40
C ASP A 132 14.61 10.70 -10.74
N ALA A 133 14.41 11.86 -11.39
CA ALA A 133 15.47 12.84 -11.58
C ALA A 133 16.05 13.34 -10.24
N VAL A 134 15.18 13.58 -9.24
CA VAL A 134 15.60 13.96 -7.89
C VAL A 134 16.41 12.86 -7.22
N ILE A 135 15.97 11.59 -7.24
CA ILE A 135 16.70 10.45 -6.66
C ILE A 135 18.09 10.33 -7.29
N ARG A 136 18.17 10.33 -8.63
CA ARG A 136 19.45 10.22 -9.35
C ARG A 136 20.46 11.28 -8.90
N ASN A 137 20.03 12.53 -8.76
CA ASN A 137 20.90 13.62 -8.34
C ASN A 137 21.15 13.62 -6.83
N ALA A 138 20.18 13.20 -6.01
CA ALA A 138 20.31 13.12 -4.56
C ALA A 138 21.31 12.04 -4.15
N ARG A 139 21.37 10.90 -4.86
CA ARG A 139 22.39 9.87 -4.68
C ARG A 139 23.82 10.40 -4.87
N ARG A 140 24.03 11.37 -5.78
CA ARG A 140 25.34 12.04 -5.96
C ARG A 140 25.71 12.91 -4.75
N ALA A 141 24.75 13.66 -4.23
CA ALA A 141 24.94 14.46 -3.02
C ALA A 141 25.20 13.59 -1.78
N LEU A 142 24.53 12.44 -1.71
CA LEU A 142 24.69 11.48 -0.60
C LEU A 142 26.11 10.94 -0.47
N ARG A 143 26.84 10.77 -1.59
CA ARG A 143 28.25 10.34 -1.57
C ARG A 143 29.16 11.35 -0.87
N LYS A 144 28.79 12.64 -0.88
CA LYS A 144 29.54 13.74 -0.29
C LYS A 144 29.05 14.13 1.11
N ALA A 145 27.87 13.67 1.50
CA ALA A 145 27.28 13.99 2.79
C ALA A 145 27.94 13.19 3.92
N THR A 146 28.03 13.80 5.10
CA THR A 146 28.59 13.20 6.33
C THR A 146 27.63 13.38 7.51
N GLY A 147 27.90 12.68 8.61
CA GLY A 147 27.17 12.83 9.88
C GLY A 147 25.65 12.65 9.77
N GLN A 148 24.91 13.45 10.55
CA GLN A 148 23.45 13.38 10.63
C GLN A 148 22.76 13.67 9.29
N THR A 149 23.28 14.62 8.50
CA THR A 149 22.72 14.98 7.19
C THR A 149 22.76 13.80 6.21
N LYS A 150 23.82 12.99 6.23
CA LYS A 150 23.90 11.76 5.42
C LYS A 150 22.78 10.78 5.77
N GLY A 151 22.52 10.58 7.07
CA GLY A 151 21.45 9.69 7.54
C GLY A 151 20.06 10.18 7.15
N GLN A 152 19.79 11.48 7.32
CA GLN A 152 18.53 12.09 6.91
C GLN A 152 18.30 12.00 5.40
N LEU A 153 19.33 12.29 4.61
CA LEU A 153 19.25 12.23 3.14
C LEU A 153 19.02 10.79 2.66
N ARG A 154 19.74 9.81 3.22
CA ARG A 154 19.54 8.38 2.92
C ARG A 154 18.08 7.97 3.17
N ARG A 155 17.56 8.22 4.38
CA ARG A 155 16.17 7.87 4.74
C ARG A 155 15.15 8.53 3.83
N ALA A 156 15.36 9.80 3.45
CA ALA A 156 14.47 10.52 2.57
C ALA A 156 14.49 9.95 1.13
N ILE A 157 15.67 9.52 0.63
CA ILE A 157 15.79 8.84 -0.67
C ILE A 157 15.10 7.48 -0.62
N ASP A 158 15.38 6.66 0.39
CA ASP A 158 14.81 5.31 0.52
C ASP A 158 13.27 5.38 0.62
N GLU A 159 12.72 6.34 1.39
CA GLU A 159 11.27 6.55 1.45
C GLU A 159 10.68 7.02 0.10
N LEU A 160 11.43 7.83 -0.67
CA LEU A 160 11.00 8.26 -1.99
C LEU A 160 10.93 7.07 -2.94
N GLU A 161 11.97 6.23 -2.98
CA GLU A 161 12.04 5.02 -3.81
C GLU A 161 10.87 4.06 -3.54
N VAL A 162 10.61 3.75 -2.27
CA VAL A 162 9.45 2.93 -1.87
C VAL A 162 8.13 3.57 -2.28
N THR A 163 8.02 4.89 -2.14
CA THR A 163 6.81 5.62 -2.56
C THR A 163 6.61 5.55 -4.08
N LEU A 164 7.68 5.65 -4.88
CA LEU A 164 7.59 5.54 -6.33
C LEU A 164 7.20 4.14 -6.78
N GLN A 165 7.78 3.09 -6.19
CA GLN A 165 7.41 1.70 -6.49
C GLN A 165 5.92 1.45 -6.23
N ARG A 166 5.42 1.85 -5.05
CA ARG A 166 4.00 1.71 -4.70
C ARG A 166 3.11 2.53 -5.62
N THR A 167 3.52 3.75 -5.96
CA THR A 167 2.77 4.61 -6.89
C THR A 167 2.70 4.00 -8.29
N ALA A 168 3.78 3.40 -8.79
CA ALA A 168 3.82 2.71 -10.08
C ALA A 168 2.79 1.57 -10.14
N GLN A 169 2.73 0.74 -9.08
CA GLN A 169 1.74 -0.33 -8.98
C GLN A 169 0.30 0.21 -8.99
N MET A 170 0.04 1.31 -8.28
CA MET A 170 -1.30 1.94 -8.25
C MET A 170 -1.68 2.52 -9.61
N VAL A 171 -0.74 3.19 -10.29
CA VAL A 171 -0.94 3.67 -11.65
C VAL A 171 -1.28 2.49 -12.57
N GLY A 172 -0.49 1.41 -12.53
CA GLY A 172 -0.77 0.20 -13.29
C GLY A 172 -2.17 -0.36 -13.03
N GLN A 173 -2.56 -0.50 -11.77
CA GLN A 173 -3.90 -0.94 -11.36
C GLN A 173 -5.00 -0.02 -11.92
N THR A 174 -4.82 1.30 -11.81
CA THR A 174 -5.78 2.28 -12.35
C THR A 174 -5.88 2.18 -13.87
N ARG A 175 -4.76 2.06 -14.59
CA ARG A 175 -4.74 1.93 -16.05
C ARG A 175 -5.46 0.66 -16.50
N SER A 176 -5.20 -0.48 -15.85
CA SER A 176 -5.91 -1.74 -16.13
C SER A 176 -7.43 -1.58 -15.95
N ARG A 177 -7.88 -0.95 -14.86
CA ARG A 177 -9.32 -0.72 -14.62
C ARG A 177 -9.95 0.19 -15.65
N LEU A 178 -9.24 1.23 -16.09
CA LEU A 178 -9.70 2.12 -17.15
C LEU A 178 -9.81 1.39 -18.50
N ALA A 179 -8.98 0.38 -18.73
CA ALA A 179 -9.06 -0.52 -19.89
C ALA A 179 -10.12 -1.64 -19.74
N GLY A 180 -10.87 -1.67 -18.63
CA GLY A 180 -11.90 -2.68 -18.36
C GLY A 180 -11.39 -3.96 -17.70
N VAL A 181 -10.11 -4.04 -17.35
CA VAL A 181 -9.51 -5.19 -16.67
C VAL A 181 -9.45 -4.92 -15.16
N MET A 182 -10.18 -5.70 -14.37
CA MET A 182 -10.13 -5.57 -12.92
C MET A 182 -8.90 -6.30 -12.36
N PRO A 183 -8.01 -5.60 -11.61
CA PRO A 183 -6.90 -6.24 -10.93
C PRO A 183 -7.38 -7.26 -9.90
N GLU A 184 -6.66 -8.37 -9.75
CA GLU A 184 -6.96 -9.35 -8.72
C GLU A 184 -6.94 -8.73 -7.32
N SER A 185 -7.97 -9.04 -6.52
CA SER A 185 -8.12 -8.49 -5.17
C SER A 185 -6.95 -8.83 -4.24
N SER A 186 -6.29 -9.98 -4.46
CA SER A 186 -5.15 -10.48 -3.70
C SER A 186 -3.88 -9.63 -3.88
N THR A 187 -3.71 -9.01 -5.05
CA THR A 187 -2.53 -8.23 -5.43
C THR A 187 -2.81 -6.72 -5.51
N ARG A 188 -4.06 -6.32 -5.23
CA ARG A 188 -4.50 -4.93 -5.29
C ARG A 188 -3.89 -4.11 -4.15
N LEU A 189 -3.24 -2.99 -4.49
CA LEU A 189 -2.64 -2.10 -3.52
C LEU A 189 -3.66 -1.07 -3.09
N VAL A 190 -4.15 -1.20 -1.85
CA VAL A 190 -5.19 -0.33 -1.29
C VAL A 190 -4.65 0.72 -0.33
N SER A 191 -3.35 0.68 0.02
CA SER A 191 -2.70 1.70 0.83
C SER A 191 -1.24 1.94 0.43
N LEU A 192 -0.85 3.22 0.47
CA LEU A 192 0.54 3.66 0.31
C LEU A 192 1.39 3.42 1.55
N HIS A 193 0.76 3.17 2.70
CA HIS A 193 1.43 3.00 3.98
C HIS A 193 1.57 1.52 4.33
N ASP A 194 0.53 0.75 4.05
CA ASP A 194 0.42 -0.66 4.37
C ASP A 194 0.17 -1.47 3.07
N PRO A 195 1.22 -2.02 2.44
CA PRO A 195 1.09 -2.75 1.19
C PRO A 195 0.42 -4.13 1.34
N ASP A 196 0.38 -4.65 2.57
CA ASP A 196 -0.23 -5.94 2.89
C ASP A 196 -1.72 -5.81 3.22
N ALA A 197 -2.21 -4.57 3.36
CA ALA A 197 -3.62 -4.32 3.48
C ALA A 197 -4.39 -4.90 2.28
N ARG A 198 -5.51 -5.56 2.57
CA ARG A 198 -6.38 -6.16 1.56
C ARG A 198 -7.72 -5.43 1.53
N PRO A 199 -8.35 -5.27 0.35
CA PRO A 199 -9.74 -4.84 0.30
C PRO A 199 -10.62 -5.87 1.03
N ILE A 200 -11.52 -5.37 1.88
CA ILE A 200 -12.61 -6.15 2.50
C ILE A 200 -13.77 -6.32 1.53
#